data_AF-A0A969BRL1-F1
#
_entry.id   AF-A0A969BRL1-F1
#
_cell.length_a   1.000
_cell.length_b   1.000
_cell.length_c   1.000
_cell.angle_alpha   90.00
_cell.angle_beta   90.00
_cell.angle_gamma   90.00
#
_symmetry.space_group_name_H-M   'P 1'
#
loop_
_entity.id
_entity.type
_entity.pdbx_description
1 polymer ?
#
loop_
_entity_poly.entity_id
_entity_poly.type
_entity_poly.pdbx_seq_one_letter_code
_entity_poly.pdbx_strand_id
1 'polypeptide(L)' 'MRQSIKITSTLAVSPQIVSDVLKDCAERHGRVLKDPAPNVTLDDFSDKSNSFTVYYWIEVTEKRTSMWWPVTYA' A
#
# COMPACT_ATOMS: atom_id res chain seq x y z
N MET A 1 5.94 -9.32 3.76
CA MET A 1 6.43 -8.14 4.53
C MET A 1 5.30 -7.13 4.65
N ARG A 2 5.09 -6.52 5.83
CA ARG A 2 4.08 -5.46 6.03
C ARG A 2 4.62 -4.13 5.50
N GLN A 3 3.77 -3.40 4.79
CA GLN A 3 4.01 -2.07 4.26
C GLN A 3 2.89 -1.12 4.70
N SER A 4 3.15 0.18 4.66
CA SER A 4 2.16 1.21 5.00
C SER A 4 2.29 2.40 4.08
N ILE A 5 1.15 2.93 3.62
CA ILE A 5 1.10 4.18 2.84
C ILE A 5 0.13 5.14 3.54
N LYS A 6 0.58 6.38 3.73
CA LYS A 6 -0.21 7.47 4.31
C LYS A 6 -0.84 8.31 3.20
N ILE A 7 -2.11 8.62 3.33
CA ILE A 7 -2.92 9.32 2.33
C ILE A 7 -3.72 10.42 3.03
N THR A 8 -3.69 11.63 2.47
CA THR A 8 -4.48 12.76 2.97
C THR A 8 -5.62 13.05 2.01
N SER A 9 -6.84 13.12 2.52
CA SER A 9 -8.04 13.48 1.75
C SER A 9 -8.57 14.84 2.17
N THR A 10 -9.23 15.51 1.21
CA THR A 10 -10.10 16.66 1.47
C THR A 10 -11.31 16.26 2.32
N LEU A 11 -11.83 17.21 3.10
CA LEU A 11 -13.01 17.05 3.96
C LEU A 11 -14.34 16.95 3.20
N ALA A 12 -14.35 17.22 1.90
CA ALA A 12 -15.57 17.19 1.09
C ALA A 12 -16.19 15.79 0.95
N VAL A 13 -15.44 14.73 1.26
CA VAL A 13 -15.87 13.33 1.14
C VAL A 13 -15.91 12.70 2.53
N SER A 14 -16.93 11.88 2.80
CA SER A 14 -17.04 11.22 4.10
C SER A 14 -15.85 10.27 4.35
N PRO A 15 -15.30 10.20 5.57
CA PRO A 15 -14.18 9.33 5.87
C PRO A 15 -14.46 7.84 5.62
N GLN A 16 -15.72 7.44 5.77
CA GLN A 16 -16.19 6.09 5.50
C GLN A 16 -16.04 5.73 4.02
N ILE A 17 -16.48 6.63 3.11
CA ILE A 17 -16.34 6.41 1.66
C ILE A 17 -14.86 6.29 1.27
N VAL A 18 -14.01 7.18 1.82
CA VAL A 18 -12.57 7.13 1.54
C VAL A 18 -11.97 5.81 2.03
N SER A 19 -12.31 5.39 3.25
CA SER A 19 -11.86 4.12 3.82
C SER A 19 -12.27 2.92 2.97
N ASP A 20 -13.53 2.87 2.53
CA ASP A 20 -14.05 1.77 1.69
C ASP A 20 -13.33 1.71 0.34
N VAL A 21 -13.13 2.86 -0.31
CA VAL A 21 -12.39 2.94 -1.58
C VAL A 21 -10.95 2.50 -1.41
N LEU A 22 -10.27 2.94 -0.34
CA LEU A 22 -8.88 2.55 -0.08
C LEU A 22 -8.74 1.06 0.20
N LYS A 23 -9.66 0.49 0.97
CA LYS A 23 -9.70 -0.95 1.27
C LYS A 23 -9.91 -1.76 0.00
N ASP A 24 -10.91 -1.39 -0.79
CA ASP A 24 -11.25 -2.03 -2.05
C ASP A 24 -10.11 -1.94 -3.09
N CYS A 25 -9.39 -0.81 -3.14
CA CYS A 25 -8.15 -0.70 -3.93
C CYS A 25 -7.09 -1.72 -3.49
N ALA A 26 -6.84 -1.86 -2.19
CA ALA A 26 -5.86 -2.81 -1.67
C ALA A 26 -6.30 -4.27 -1.88
N GLU A 27 -7.60 -4.56 -1.76
CA GLU A 27 -8.18 -5.88 -2.01
C GLU A 27 -8.13 -6.28 -3.49
N ARG A 28 -8.28 -5.33 -4.42
CA ARG A 28 -8.13 -5.64 -5.86
C ARG A 28 -6.68 -5.76 -6.31
N HIS A 29 -5.73 -5.24 -5.54
CA HIS A 29 -4.34 -5.19 -5.98
C HIS A 29 -3.70 -6.59 -5.99
N GLY A 30 -3.20 -7.02 -7.16
CA GLY A 30 -2.72 -8.38 -7.38
C GLY A 30 -1.43 -8.76 -6.65
N ARG A 31 -0.68 -7.78 -6.11
CA ARG A 31 0.52 -8.03 -5.29
C ARG A 31 0.26 -7.95 -3.78
N VAL A 32 -0.94 -7.54 -3.38
CA VAL A 32 -1.31 -7.44 -1.97
C VAL A 32 -1.89 -8.76 -1.52
N LEU A 33 -1.26 -9.37 -0.51
CA LEU A 33 -1.75 -10.59 0.14
C LEU A 33 -3.15 -10.36 0.74
N LYS A 34 -3.97 -11.40 0.70
CA LYS A 34 -5.32 -11.41 1.30
C LYS A 34 -5.35 -12.02 2.69
N ASP A 35 -4.29 -12.74 3.03
CA ASP A 35 -4.05 -13.28 4.36
C ASP A 35 -2.60 -12.94 4.79
N PRO A 36 -2.40 -12.04 5.77
CA PRO A 36 -3.42 -11.23 6.43
C PRO A 36 -4.05 -10.19 5.48
N ALA A 37 -5.33 -9.88 5.70
CA ALA A 37 -6.07 -8.92 4.89
C ALA A 37 -5.57 -7.48 5.09
N PRO A 38 -5.56 -6.65 4.03
CA PRO A 38 -5.20 -5.24 4.16
C PRO A 38 -6.20 -4.51 5.07
N ASN A 39 -5.72 -3.51 5.81
CA ASN A 39 -6.55 -2.71 6.70
C ASN A 39 -6.27 -1.21 6.54
N VAL A 40 -7.31 -0.40 6.69
CA VAL A 40 -7.25 1.06 6.59
C VAL A 40 -7.57 1.65 7.96
N THR A 41 -6.77 2.62 8.40
CA THR A 41 -7.01 3.39 9.62
C THR A 41 -7.21 4.86 9.26
N LEU A 42 -8.11 5.53 9.98
CA LEU A 42 -8.20 6.99 10.02
C LEU A 42 -7.34 7.45 11.20
N ASP A 43 -6.18 8.03 10.90
CA ASP A 43 -5.19 8.38 11.93
C ASP A 43 -5.39 9.80 12.47
N ASP A 44 -5.88 10.72 11.63
CA ASP A 44 -6.14 12.11 12.00
C ASP A 44 -7.42 12.59 11.33
N PHE A 45 -8.36 13.04 12.14
CA PHE A 45 -9.59 13.69 11.74
C PHE A 45 -9.50 15.14 12.23
N SER A 46 -9.12 16.05 11.34
CA SER A 46 -8.91 17.47 11.65
C SER A 46 -9.81 18.36 10.83
N ASP A 47 -9.98 19.61 11.25
CA ASP A 47 -10.77 20.63 10.54
C ASP A 47 -10.22 21.03 9.16
N LYS A 48 -9.06 20.48 8.76
CA LYS A 48 -8.42 20.79 7.47
C LYS A 48 -8.31 19.59 6.55
N SER A 49 -8.16 18.38 7.09
CA SER A 49 -7.98 17.17 6.29
C SER A 49 -8.17 15.89 7.10
N ASN A 50 -8.50 14.81 6.39
CA ASN A 50 -8.51 13.46 6.92
C ASN A 50 -7.24 12.73 6.51
N SER A 51 -6.51 12.17 7.46
CA SER A 51 -5.33 11.34 7.22
C SER A 51 -5.67 9.87 7.39
N PHE A 52 -5.36 9.07 6.39
CA PHE A 52 -5.53 7.62 6.40
C PHE A 52 -4.19 6.91 6.28
N THR A 53 -4.06 5.76 6.91
CA THR A 53 -2.97 4.82 6.62
C THR A 53 -3.55 3.50 6.13
N VAL A 54 -3.06 3.05 4.98
CA VAL A 54 -3.33 1.72 4.44
C VAL A 54 -2.17 0.81 4.80
N TYR A 55 -2.46 -0.23 5.58
CA TYR A 55 -1.53 -1.30 5.88
C TYR A 55 -1.83 -2.51 5.00
N TYR A 56 -0.80 -3.04 4.37
CA TYR A 56 -0.93 -4.17 3.47
C TYR A 56 0.32 -5.05 3.51
N TRP A 57 0.21 -6.27 3.00
CA TRP A 57 1.31 -7.21 2.94
C TRP A 57 1.61 -7.58 1.51
N ILE A 58 2.89 -7.73 1.19
CA ILE A 58 3.37 -8.20 -0.11
C ILE A 58 4.30 -9.39 0.08
N GLU A 59 4.35 -10.26 -0.93
CA GLU A 59 5.37 -11.30 -1.01
C GLU A 59 6.75 -10.66 -1.21
N VAL A 60 7.73 -11.16 -0.46
CA VAL A 60 9.12 -10.77 -0.67
C VAL A 60 9.69 -11.69 -1.73
N THR A 61 9.54 -11.31 -3.00
CA THR A 61 10.35 -11.93 -4.06
C THR A 61 11.75 -11.32 -4.00
N GLU A 62 12.73 -12.11 -3.55
CA GLU A 62 14.14 -11.79 -3.71
C GLU A 62 14.46 -11.76 -5.21
N LYS A 63 14.41 -10.58 -5.82
CA LYS A 63 15.03 -10.38 -7.12
C LYS A 63 16.54 -10.37 -6.89
N ARG A 64 17.14 -11.56 -6.88
CA ARG A 64 18.56 -11.73 -7.09
C ARG A 64 18.86 -11.28 -8.52
N THR A 65 19.06 -9.98 -8.71
CA THR A 65 19.69 -9.44 -9.92
C THR A 65 21.15 -9.85 -9.87
N SER A 66 21.39 -11.12 -10.22
CA SER A 66 22.70 -11.64 -10.60
C SER A 66 22.98 -11.09 -11.99
N MET A 67 23.40 -9.82 -12.06
CA MET A 67 23.93 -9.24 -13.28
C MET A 67 25.41 -9.63 -13.39
N TRP A 68 25.66 -10.92 -13.59
CA TRP A 68 26.96 -11.42 -14.02
C TRP A 68 26.96 -11.37 -15.54
N TRP A 69 27.42 -10.26 -16.10
CA TRP A 69 27.82 -10.25 -17.51
C TRP A 69 29.04 -11.17 -17.65
N PRO A 70 29.13 -12.04 -18.68
CA PRO A 70 30.38 -12.74 -18.94
C PRO A 70 31.41 -11.72 -19.41
N VAL A 71 32.50 -11.57 -18.67
CA VAL A 71 33.71 -10.91 -19.18
C VAL A 71 34.25 -11.82 -20.28
N THR A 72 33.99 -11.48 -21.53
CA THR A 72 34.72 -12.08 -22.66
C THR A 72 36.04 -11.35 -22.79
N TYR A 73 37.13 -12.02 -22.41
CA TYR A 73 38.47 -11.61 -22.82
C TYR A 73 38.58 -11.79 -24.34
N ALA A 74 38.85 -10.69 -25.04
CA ALA A 74 39.34 -10.66 -26.41
C ALA A 74 40.61 -9.80 -26.44
#